data_AF-A0A9W6S769-F1
#
_entry.id   AF-A0A9W6S769-F1
#
_cell.length_a   1.000
_cell.length_b   1.000
_cell.length_c   1.000
_cell.angle_alpha   90.00
_cell.angle_beta   90.00
_cell.angle_gamma   90.00
#
_symmetry.space_group_name_H-M   'P 1'
#
loop_
_entity.id
_entity.type
_entity.pdbx_description
1 polymer ?
#
loop_
_entity_poly.entity_id
_entity_poly.type
_entity_poly.pdbx_seq_one_letter_code
_entity_poly.pdbx_strand_id
1 'polypeptide(L)'
;MGEPTGRQMLNKVPEVTVWFWIIKILCTTVGESFADYINETLGFGLTNTMLLFTAVFAVVLTVQFRTKRYSPFPYWLTVVVVSVTGTLYTDMLTDQQHVPLWLSSTVFSVLLALVFGIWWLRERTLSIHSITTFPREAFYWLTVLVTFALGTATGDWTLELTNWTPAQSVFLPLGLIVLITGLWKFGANPVLSFWLAYILTRPLGANIGDWLASPKVAANPGDPVGLGLGTFITSLIFLGAILATVIYLTISRSDVAGTYEATHAPSVATNPRRERIALGAFGVIAAGTAALMVWAHNQPHVTCDPTGQSETMPACPKPALTGDQTTAAVAKYDKLAQTAIAQDRAGKTAASHATVQKMRDDWDADATSLQAVNKKTWTLLDNQMDAVLKTYAIDHGHIKPAPAAKQEKQLKVLLADFKSHRF
;
A
#
# COMPACT_ATOMS: atom_id res chain seq x y z
N MET A 1 51.89 -5.38 22.74
CA MET A 1 50.45 -5.40 22.42
C MET A 1 50.22 -4.35 21.36
N GLY A 2 50.19 -4.75 20.09
CA GLY A 2 49.97 -3.82 18.98
C GLY A 2 48.48 -3.63 18.77
N GLU A 3 47.98 -2.41 18.95
CA GLU A 3 46.65 -2.04 18.49
C GLU A 3 46.60 -2.16 16.96
N PRO A 4 45.64 -2.91 16.39
CA PRO A 4 45.37 -2.79 14.97
C PRO A 4 44.67 -1.44 14.75
N THR A 5 45.44 -0.44 14.35
CA THR A 5 44.98 0.82 13.74
C THR A 5 44.45 0.54 12.33
N GLY A 6 43.40 -0.29 12.25
CA GLY A 6 42.57 -0.40 11.07
C GLY A 6 41.67 0.83 11.02
N ARG A 7 41.81 1.63 9.96
CA ARG A 7 40.91 2.74 9.64
C ARG A 7 39.47 2.18 9.56
N GLN A 8 38.72 2.18 10.66
CA GLN A 8 37.34 1.71 10.70
C GLN A 8 36.55 2.52 9.66
N MET A 9 36.20 1.89 8.54
CA MET A 9 35.30 2.50 7.57
C MET A 9 33.94 2.65 8.25
N LEU A 10 33.49 3.90 8.40
CA LEU A 10 32.27 4.23 9.13
C LEU A 10 31.07 3.63 8.41
N ASN A 11 30.30 2.79 9.12
CA ASN A 11 29.04 2.25 8.61
C ASN A 11 28.10 3.40 8.22
N LYS A 12 27.37 3.24 7.12
CA LYS A 12 26.41 4.26 6.62
C LYS A 12 24.98 4.05 7.12
N VAL A 13 24.74 2.97 7.85
CA VAL A 13 23.43 2.61 8.41
C VAL A 13 23.46 2.78 9.94
N PRO A 14 22.36 3.26 10.57
CA PRO A 14 22.26 3.36 12.02
C PRO A 14 22.40 2.00 12.69
N GLU A 15 22.80 2.05 13.95
CA GLU A 15 22.76 0.88 14.82
C GLU A 15 21.31 0.51 15.16
N VAL A 16 21.02 -0.79 15.25
CA VAL A 16 19.67 -1.31 15.47
C VAL A 16 19.27 -1.18 16.95
N THR A 17 18.92 0.05 17.34
CA THR A 17 18.42 0.37 18.68
C THR A 17 16.89 0.30 18.75
N VAL A 18 16.30 0.52 19.93
CA VAL A 18 14.85 0.70 20.06
C VAL A 18 14.37 1.89 19.22
N TRP A 19 15.16 2.97 19.13
CA TRP A 19 14.84 4.13 18.32
C TRP A 19 14.77 3.81 16.83
N PHE A 20 15.67 2.93 16.34
CA PHE A 20 15.62 2.46 14.96
C PHE A 20 14.26 1.84 14.63
N TRP A 21 13.72 0.99 15.51
CA TRP A 21 12.43 0.34 15.30
C TRP A 21 11.26 1.33 15.42
N ILE A 22 11.31 2.26 16.39
CA ILE A 22 10.29 3.31 16.54
C ILE A 22 10.18 4.13 15.27
N ILE A 23 11.27 4.78 14.83
CA ILE A 23 11.22 5.65 13.67
C ILE A 23 10.96 4.88 12.37
N LYS A 24 11.42 3.63 12.24
CA LYS A 24 11.06 2.77 11.12
C LYS A 24 9.55 2.53 11.04
N ILE A 25 8.89 2.17 12.15
CA ILE A 25 7.44 1.97 12.20
C ILE A 25 6.71 3.29 11.88
N LEU A 26 7.18 4.42 12.40
CA LEU A 26 6.61 5.72 12.07
C LEU A 26 6.74 6.04 10.57
N CYS A 27 7.90 5.79 9.95
CA CYS A 27 8.12 5.98 8.52
C CYS A 27 7.24 5.07 7.65
N THR A 28 7.00 3.83 8.09
CA THR A 28 6.10 2.91 7.38
C THR A 28 4.65 3.40 7.43
N THR A 29 4.20 3.95 8.57
CA THR A 29 2.84 4.52 8.67
C THR A 29 2.66 5.77 7.82
N VAL A 30 3.63 6.68 7.81
CA VAL A 30 3.59 7.86 6.91
C VAL A 30 3.60 7.45 5.44
N GLY A 31 4.34 6.39 5.10
CA GLY A 31 4.46 5.91 3.73
C GLY A 31 3.11 5.55 3.09
N GLU A 32 2.20 4.99 3.88
CA GLU A 32 0.82 4.68 3.49
C GLU A 32 -0.01 5.97 3.42
N SER A 33 -0.30 6.55 4.58
CA SER A 33 -1.31 7.61 4.69
C SER A 33 -0.94 8.89 3.92
N PHE A 34 0.34 9.14 3.68
CA PHE A 34 0.79 10.30 2.89
C PHE A 34 0.70 10.03 1.38
N ALA A 35 0.92 8.79 0.94
CA ALA A 35 0.70 8.41 -0.45
C ALA A 35 -0.79 8.57 -0.80
N ASP A 36 -1.67 8.03 0.04
CA ASP A 36 -3.13 8.10 -0.12
C ASP A 36 -3.61 9.55 -0.12
N TYR A 37 -3.12 10.36 0.82
CA TYR A 37 -3.48 11.77 0.88
C TYR A 37 -3.14 12.52 -0.41
N ILE A 38 -1.96 12.29 -0.99
CA ILE A 38 -1.57 12.97 -2.23
C ILE A 38 -2.37 12.42 -3.42
N ASN A 39 -2.66 11.11 -3.43
CA ASN A 39 -3.43 10.49 -4.49
C ASN A 39 -4.89 10.96 -4.48
N GLU A 40 -5.58 10.75 -3.37
CA GLU A 40 -7.03 10.93 -3.23
C GLU A 40 -7.43 12.38 -2.95
N THR A 41 -6.70 13.10 -2.08
CA THR A 41 -7.12 14.42 -1.61
C THR A 41 -6.61 15.56 -2.49
N LEU A 42 -5.38 15.45 -3.01
CA LEU A 42 -4.81 16.47 -3.90
C LEU A 42 -5.19 16.26 -5.36
N GLY A 43 -5.81 15.12 -5.72
CA GLY A 43 -6.28 14.85 -7.07
C GLY A 43 -5.16 14.75 -8.10
N PHE A 44 -3.93 14.51 -7.65
CA PHE A 44 -2.76 14.47 -8.54
C PHE A 44 -2.81 13.22 -9.44
N GLY A 45 -3.52 12.18 -8.99
CA GLY A 45 -3.64 10.89 -9.64
C GLY A 45 -2.40 10.02 -9.42
N LEU A 46 -2.62 8.72 -9.29
CA LEU A 46 -1.60 7.74 -8.89
C LEU A 46 -0.33 7.79 -9.75
N THR A 47 -0.49 7.91 -11.07
CA THR A 47 0.65 7.99 -12.01
C THR A 47 1.53 9.21 -11.78
N ASN A 48 0.95 10.40 -11.58
CA ASN A 48 1.75 11.62 -11.39
C ASN A 48 2.43 11.63 -10.02
N THR A 49 1.74 11.15 -8.99
CA THR A 49 2.29 10.99 -7.65
C THR A 49 3.47 10.02 -7.66
N MET A 50 3.32 8.86 -8.29
CA MET A 50 4.41 7.89 -8.47
C MET A 50 5.62 8.51 -9.18
N LEU A 51 5.42 9.21 -10.31
CA LEU A 51 6.52 9.84 -11.04
C LEU A 51 7.25 10.91 -10.21
N LEU A 52 6.49 11.74 -9.47
CA LEU A 52 7.05 12.75 -8.59
C LEU A 52 7.90 12.11 -7.49
N PHE A 53 7.36 11.13 -6.75
CA PHE A 53 8.10 10.49 -5.66
C PHE A 53 9.26 9.65 -6.16
N THR A 54 9.17 9.06 -7.36
CA THR A 54 10.31 8.40 -8.01
C THR A 54 11.45 9.39 -8.27
N ALA A 55 11.14 10.60 -8.76
CA ALA A 55 12.14 11.64 -8.97
C ALA A 55 12.74 12.13 -7.65
N VAL A 56 11.91 12.38 -6.63
CA VAL A 56 12.36 12.78 -5.28
C VAL A 56 13.23 11.68 -4.65
N PHE A 57 12.84 10.42 -4.81
CA PHE A 57 13.60 9.25 -4.34
C PHE A 57 14.97 9.21 -5.00
N ALA A 58 15.06 9.38 -6.32
CA ALA A 58 16.34 9.41 -7.02
C ALA A 58 17.26 10.52 -6.51
N VAL A 59 16.71 11.71 -6.22
CA VAL A 59 17.48 12.85 -5.67
C VAL A 59 17.98 12.55 -4.26
N VAL A 60 17.09 12.15 -3.35
CA VAL A 60 17.43 11.86 -1.95
C VAL A 60 18.39 10.67 -1.84
N LEU A 61 18.17 9.62 -2.64
CA LEU A 61 19.06 8.47 -2.71
C LEU A 61 20.44 8.87 -3.24
N THR A 62 20.52 9.75 -4.23
CA THR A 62 21.81 10.30 -4.72
C THR A 62 22.55 11.06 -3.63
N VAL A 63 21.83 11.87 -2.82
CA VAL A 63 22.40 12.56 -1.66
C VAL A 63 22.93 11.53 -0.66
N GLN A 64 22.17 10.49 -0.36
CA GLN A 64 22.56 9.42 0.55
C GLN A 64 23.85 8.73 0.10
N PHE A 65 23.94 8.31 -1.17
CA PHE A 65 25.15 7.69 -1.73
C PHE A 65 26.38 8.59 -1.64
N ARG A 66 26.21 9.92 -1.76
CA ARG A 66 27.30 10.91 -1.62
C ARG A 66 27.75 11.10 -0.17
N THR A 67 26.93 10.76 0.82
CA THR A 67 27.34 10.85 2.23
C THR A 67 28.41 9.79 2.54
N LYS A 68 29.48 10.21 3.22
CA LYS A 68 30.64 9.34 3.53
C LYS A 68 30.52 8.63 4.88
N ARG A 69 29.54 8.99 5.68
CA ARG A 69 29.27 8.48 7.04
C ARG A 69 27.78 8.54 7.31
N TYR A 70 27.29 7.69 8.21
CA TYR A 70 25.92 7.78 8.68
C TYR A 70 25.61 9.19 9.19
N SER A 71 24.53 9.76 8.68
CA SER A 71 23.94 11.01 9.14
C SER A 71 22.44 10.77 9.28
N PRO A 72 21.84 10.99 10.47
CA PRO A 72 20.44 10.65 10.71
C PRO A 72 19.49 11.29 9.70
N PHE A 73 19.66 12.58 9.39
CA PHE A 73 18.74 13.31 8.52
C PHE A 73 18.63 12.74 7.10
N PRO A 74 19.69 12.66 6.27
CA PRO A 74 19.58 12.14 4.90
C PRO A 74 19.17 10.67 4.87
N TYR A 75 19.60 9.86 5.84
CA TYR A 75 19.22 8.46 5.91
C TYR A 75 17.71 8.31 6.18
N TRP A 76 17.18 8.92 7.24
CA TRP A 76 15.76 8.80 7.57
C TRP A 76 14.86 9.50 6.56
N LEU A 77 15.31 10.58 5.94
CA LEU A 77 14.61 11.18 4.79
C LEU A 77 14.52 10.18 3.63
N THR A 78 15.60 9.46 3.32
CA THR A 78 15.58 8.41 2.29
C THR A 78 14.61 7.30 2.67
N VAL A 79 14.55 6.91 3.95
CA VAL A 79 13.60 5.90 4.45
C VAL A 79 12.14 6.34 4.35
N VAL A 80 11.83 7.62 4.59
CA VAL A 80 10.46 8.15 4.38
C VAL A 80 10.11 8.21 2.91
N VAL A 81 11.03 8.69 2.05
CA VAL A 81 10.72 8.81 0.62
C VAL A 81 10.59 7.43 -0.05
N VAL A 82 11.44 6.46 0.32
CA VAL A 82 11.33 5.09 -0.19
C VAL A 82 10.09 4.39 0.34
N SER A 83 9.59 4.73 1.54
CA SER A 83 8.34 4.14 2.05
C SER A 83 7.16 4.55 1.18
N VAL A 84 7.02 5.84 0.91
CA VAL A 84 5.98 6.38 0.01
C VAL A 84 6.12 5.82 -1.40
N THR A 85 7.34 5.80 -1.95
CA THR A 85 7.58 5.30 -3.32
C THR A 85 7.27 3.81 -3.45
N GLY A 86 7.57 3.01 -2.42
CA GLY A 86 7.29 1.58 -2.40
C GLY A 86 5.80 1.25 -2.37
N THR A 87 5.00 2.03 -1.63
CA THR A 87 3.53 1.96 -1.65
C THR A 87 3.03 2.21 -3.06
N LEU A 88 3.37 3.36 -3.64
CA LEU A 88 2.89 3.80 -4.95
C LEU A 88 3.22 2.82 -6.09
N TYR A 89 4.33 2.08 -6.00
CA TYR A 89 4.65 1.04 -6.98
C TYR A 89 3.76 -0.19 -6.86
N THR A 90 3.33 -0.52 -5.65
CA THR A 90 2.38 -1.61 -5.41
C THR A 90 1.00 -1.20 -5.91
N ASP A 91 0.51 -0.06 -5.48
CA ASP A 91 -0.79 0.52 -5.83
C ASP A 91 -0.92 0.69 -7.35
N MET A 92 0.16 1.11 -8.03
CA MET A 92 0.18 1.21 -9.49
C MET A 92 -0.08 -0.13 -10.19
N LEU A 93 0.41 -1.22 -9.62
CA LEU A 93 0.20 -2.56 -10.17
C LEU A 93 -1.21 -3.07 -9.83
N THR A 94 -1.68 -2.87 -8.61
CA THR A 94 -2.95 -3.43 -8.14
C THR A 94 -4.13 -2.61 -8.59
N ASP A 95 -4.07 -1.29 -8.43
CA ASP A 95 -5.24 -0.42 -8.56
C ASP A 95 -5.37 0.06 -10.00
N GLN A 96 -4.25 0.45 -10.62
CA GLN A 96 -4.25 0.97 -11.99
C GLN A 96 -4.08 -0.13 -13.06
N GLN A 97 -3.31 -1.19 -12.78
CA GLN A 97 -3.11 -2.30 -13.72
C GLN A 97 -3.94 -3.54 -13.41
N HIS A 98 -4.74 -3.52 -12.32
CA HIS A 98 -5.61 -4.62 -11.90
C HIS A 98 -4.87 -5.96 -11.72
N VAL A 99 -3.61 -5.91 -11.29
CA VAL A 99 -2.82 -7.10 -10.96
C VAL A 99 -3.27 -7.61 -9.59
N PRO A 100 -3.70 -8.88 -9.46
CA PRO A 100 -4.13 -9.41 -8.18
C PRO A 100 -3.04 -9.34 -7.10
N LEU A 101 -3.42 -8.98 -5.87
CA LEU A 101 -2.50 -8.78 -4.75
C LEU A 101 -1.65 -10.03 -4.44
N TRP A 102 -2.25 -11.23 -4.46
CA TRP A 102 -1.51 -12.49 -4.27
C TRP A 102 -0.37 -12.68 -5.29
N LEU A 103 -0.56 -12.21 -6.53
CA LEU A 103 0.43 -12.29 -7.59
C LEU A 103 1.54 -11.27 -7.35
N SER A 104 1.19 -10.03 -7.01
CA SER A 104 2.14 -8.97 -6.63
C SER A 104 3.01 -9.39 -5.44
N SER A 105 2.41 -9.91 -4.36
CA SER A 105 3.15 -10.43 -3.20
C SER A 105 4.09 -11.57 -3.56
N THR A 106 3.67 -12.48 -4.45
CA THR A 106 4.52 -13.59 -4.91
C THR A 106 5.70 -13.08 -5.73
N VAL A 107 5.46 -12.17 -6.68
CA VAL A 107 6.51 -11.57 -7.52
C VAL A 107 7.52 -10.79 -6.68
N PHE A 108 7.06 -9.95 -5.75
CA PHE A 108 7.95 -9.21 -4.86
C PHE A 108 8.72 -10.13 -3.91
N SER A 109 8.13 -11.24 -3.46
CA SER A 109 8.83 -12.23 -2.64
C SER A 109 9.96 -12.92 -3.42
N VAL A 110 9.69 -13.33 -4.67
CA VAL A 110 10.71 -13.91 -5.56
C VAL A 110 11.80 -12.89 -5.86
N LEU A 111 11.43 -11.64 -6.16
CA LEU A 111 12.37 -10.55 -6.40
C LEU A 111 13.26 -10.30 -5.19
N LEU A 112 12.69 -10.26 -3.99
CA LEU A 112 13.44 -10.09 -2.74
C LEU A 112 14.42 -11.24 -2.51
N ALA A 113 13.99 -12.49 -2.75
CA ALA A 113 14.85 -13.66 -2.66
C ALA A 113 16.01 -13.61 -3.67
N LEU A 114 15.76 -13.13 -4.90
CA LEU A 114 16.80 -12.92 -5.90
C LEU A 114 17.79 -11.83 -5.49
N VAL A 115 17.31 -10.71 -4.95
CA VAL A 115 18.17 -9.62 -4.44
C VAL A 115 19.06 -10.13 -3.32
N PHE A 116 18.50 -10.84 -2.33
CA PHE A 116 19.28 -11.46 -1.26
C PHE A 116 20.28 -12.51 -1.79
N GLY A 117 19.86 -13.35 -2.74
CA GLY A 117 20.71 -14.37 -3.34
C GLY A 117 21.90 -13.77 -4.07
N ILE A 118 21.68 -12.76 -4.93
CA ILE A 118 22.75 -12.07 -5.66
C ILE A 118 23.67 -11.32 -4.70
N TRP A 119 23.10 -10.65 -3.70
CA TRP A 119 23.89 -9.94 -2.69
C TRP A 119 24.78 -10.90 -1.90
N TRP A 120 24.24 -12.04 -1.44
CA TRP A 120 25.01 -13.06 -0.74
C TRP A 120 26.08 -13.69 -1.63
N LEU A 121 25.78 -13.98 -2.90
CA LEU A 121 26.77 -14.54 -3.83
C LEU A 121 27.95 -13.58 -4.07
N ARG A 122 27.71 -12.26 -4.11
CA ARG A 122 28.75 -11.25 -4.35
C ARG A 122 29.51 -10.84 -3.10
N GLU A 123 28.82 -10.60 -1.99
CA GLU A 123 29.42 -9.99 -0.79
C GLU A 123 29.61 -10.99 0.36
N ARG A 124 29.01 -12.19 0.26
CA ARG A 124 29.04 -13.26 1.28
C ARG A 124 28.57 -12.83 2.67
N THR A 125 27.87 -11.70 2.75
CA THR A 125 27.26 -11.16 3.96
C THR A 125 25.97 -10.43 3.60
N LEU A 126 24.95 -10.59 4.44
CA LEU A 126 23.70 -9.82 4.40
C LEU A 126 23.61 -8.86 5.60
N SER A 127 24.73 -8.65 6.31
CA SER A 127 24.79 -7.83 7.51
C SER A 127 24.81 -6.34 7.19
N ILE A 128 23.88 -5.61 7.81
CA ILE A 128 23.75 -4.16 7.73
C ILE A 128 24.87 -3.40 8.47
N HIS A 129 25.63 -4.06 9.33
CA HIS A 129 26.75 -3.44 10.06
C HIS A 129 27.99 -3.24 9.16
N SER A 130 27.95 -3.72 7.90
CA SER A 130 29.10 -3.73 6.99
C SER A 130 28.86 -2.97 5.68
N ILE A 131 27.95 -1.99 5.70
CA ILE A 131 27.58 -1.18 4.52
C ILE A 131 28.58 -0.03 4.39
N THR A 132 29.74 -0.36 3.85
CA THR A 132 30.88 0.55 3.69
C THR A 132 31.27 0.80 2.23
N THR A 133 30.78 -0.03 1.30
CA THR A 133 31.08 0.04 -0.14
C THR A 133 29.82 0.39 -0.95
N PHE A 134 30.02 1.00 -2.12
CA PHE A 134 28.91 1.37 -3.02
C PHE A 134 28.03 0.17 -3.43
N PRO A 135 28.58 -1.01 -3.80
CA PRO A 135 27.74 -2.17 -4.13
C PRO A 135 26.87 -2.64 -2.96
N ARG A 136 27.41 -2.66 -1.73
CA ARG A 136 26.64 -3.04 -0.53
C ARG A 136 25.53 -2.05 -0.23
N GLU A 137 25.80 -0.75 -0.38
CA GLU A 137 24.81 0.30 -0.20
C GLU A 137 23.70 0.20 -1.26
N ALA A 138 24.03 -0.13 -2.50
CA ALA A 138 23.04 -0.35 -3.56
C ALA A 138 22.16 -1.58 -3.30
N PHE A 139 22.74 -2.71 -2.90
CA PHE A 139 21.95 -3.88 -2.51
C PHE A 139 21.07 -3.60 -1.29
N TYR A 140 21.57 -2.85 -0.32
CA TYR A 140 20.80 -2.43 0.84
C TYR A 140 19.57 -1.62 0.43
N TRP A 141 19.74 -0.53 -0.33
CA TRP A 141 18.62 0.32 -0.74
C TRP A 141 17.64 -0.39 -1.68
N LEU A 142 18.14 -1.27 -2.56
CA LEU A 142 17.29 -2.10 -3.40
C LEU A 142 16.47 -3.08 -2.55
N THR A 143 17.10 -3.73 -1.57
CA THR A 143 16.41 -4.60 -0.61
C THR A 143 15.33 -3.80 0.13
N VAL A 144 15.67 -2.62 0.65
CA VAL A 144 14.73 -1.74 1.34
C VAL A 144 13.52 -1.44 0.44
N LEU A 145 13.73 -0.96 -0.79
CA LEU A 145 12.65 -0.68 -1.74
C LEU A 145 11.75 -1.89 -1.99
N VAL A 146 12.33 -3.06 -2.28
CA VAL A 146 11.56 -4.29 -2.54
C VAL A 146 10.81 -4.76 -1.30
N THR A 147 11.39 -4.64 -0.10
CA THR A 147 10.69 -4.98 1.16
C THR A 147 9.54 -4.04 1.46
N PHE A 148 9.63 -2.77 1.06
CA PHE A 148 8.52 -1.83 1.18
C PHE A 148 7.35 -2.22 0.26
N ALA A 149 7.62 -2.46 -1.02
CA ALA A 149 6.60 -2.90 -1.97
C ALA A 149 5.98 -4.26 -1.59
N LEU A 150 6.82 -5.24 -1.20
CA LEU A 150 6.35 -6.53 -0.69
C LEU A 150 5.45 -6.37 0.55
N GLY A 151 5.85 -5.49 1.46
CA GLY A 151 5.15 -5.28 2.72
C GLY A 151 3.79 -4.62 2.55
N THR A 152 3.65 -3.69 1.61
CA THR A 152 2.35 -3.12 1.19
C THR A 152 1.49 -4.23 0.59
N ALA A 153 1.96 -4.88 -0.49
CA ALA A 153 1.20 -5.93 -1.19
C ALA A 153 0.73 -7.06 -0.25
N THR A 154 1.59 -7.50 0.68
CA THR A 154 1.25 -8.56 1.64
C THR A 154 0.31 -8.08 2.73
N GLY A 155 0.40 -6.81 3.14
CA GLY A 155 -0.53 -6.18 4.07
C GLY A 155 -1.93 -6.15 3.51
N ASP A 156 -2.08 -5.60 2.31
CA ASP A 156 -3.38 -5.46 1.63
C ASP A 156 -3.95 -6.83 1.28
N TRP A 157 -3.10 -7.75 0.81
CA TRP A 157 -3.52 -9.13 0.56
C TRP A 157 -4.02 -9.82 1.83
N THR A 158 -3.43 -9.52 3.00
CA THR A 158 -3.91 -10.07 4.28
C THR A 158 -5.31 -9.54 4.60
N LEU A 159 -5.55 -8.25 4.38
CA LEU A 159 -6.87 -7.64 4.57
C LEU A 159 -7.90 -8.24 3.62
N GLU A 160 -7.58 -8.34 2.33
CA GLU A 160 -8.44 -8.95 1.30
C GLU A 160 -8.77 -10.41 1.64
N LEU A 161 -7.77 -11.20 2.02
CA LEU A 161 -7.91 -12.64 2.24
C LEU A 161 -8.74 -12.97 3.49
N THR A 162 -8.66 -12.12 4.51
CA THR A 162 -9.25 -12.39 5.83
C THR A 162 -10.49 -11.55 6.15
N ASN A 163 -10.72 -10.48 5.37
CA ASN A 163 -11.70 -9.43 5.62
C ASN A 163 -11.61 -8.84 7.04
N TRP A 164 -10.39 -8.85 7.61
CA TRP A 164 -10.11 -8.24 8.90
C TRP A 164 -10.11 -6.73 8.79
N THR A 165 -10.54 -6.05 9.85
CA THR A 165 -10.33 -4.60 9.92
C THR A 165 -8.84 -4.30 10.04
N PRO A 166 -8.36 -3.12 9.60
CA PRO A 166 -6.96 -2.71 9.80
C PRO A 166 -6.50 -2.87 11.25
N ALA A 167 -7.37 -2.54 12.21
CA ALA A 167 -7.14 -2.72 13.65
C ALA A 167 -6.83 -4.16 14.05
N GLN A 168 -7.57 -5.13 13.51
CA GLN A 168 -7.37 -6.55 13.77
C GLN A 168 -6.09 -7.06 13.09
N SER A 169 -5.85 -6.61 11.86
CA SER A 169 -4.69 -7.01 11.08
C SER A 169 -3.36 -6.61 11.73
N VAL A 170 -3.31 -5.55 12.55
CA VAL A 170 -2.14 -5.15 13.35
C VAL A 170 -1.58 -6.29 14.22
N PHE A 171 -2.44 -7.15 14.77
CA PHE A 171 -2.00 -8.18 15.73
C PHE A 171 -1.11 -9.26 15.10
N LEU A 172 -1.31 -9.57 13.82
CA LEU A 172 -0.53 -10.59 13.11
C LEU A 172 0.95 -10.20 12.95
N PRO A 173 1.33 -9.09 12.28
CA PRO A 173 2.71 -8.70 12.14
C PRO A 173 3.34 -8.33 13.49
N LEU A 174 2.57 -7.74 14.42
CA LEU A 174 3.07 -7.45 15.78
C LEU A 174 3.43 -8.74 16.53
N GLY A 175 2.54 -9.75 16.52
CA GLY A 175 2.78 -11.04 17.14
C GLY A 175 3.99 -11.75 16.55
N LEU A 176 4.15 -11.72 15.22
CA LEU A 176 5.31 -12.28 14.54
C LEU A 176 6.60 -11.57 14.91
N ILE A 177 6.62 -10.24 15.00
CA ILE A 177 7.78 -9.47 15.45
C ILE A 177 8.16 -9.83 16.88
N VAL A 178 7.19 -10.00 17.78
CA VAL A 178 7.43 -10.43 19.18
C VAL A 178 8.05 -11.82 19.22
N LEU A 179 7.53 -12.77 18.44
CA LEU A 179 8.07 -14.13 18.34
C LEU A 179 9.50 -14.15 17.79
N ILE A 180 9.76 -13.40 16.71
CA ILE A 180 11.09 -13.26 16.11
C ILE A 180 12.08 -12.65 17.11
N THR A 181 11.65 -11.62 17.85
CA THR A 181 12.47 -10.99 18.89
C THR A 181 12.79 -11.97 20.02
N GLY A 182 11.82 -12.79 20.42
CA GLY A 182 12.02 -13.88 21.39
C GLY A 182 13.05 -14.91 20.91
N LEU A 183 12.95 -15.35 19.65
CA LEU A 183 13.90 -16.27 19.04
C LEU A 183 15.30 -15.67 18.91
N TRP A 184 15.40 -14.39 18.56
CA TRP A 184 16.67 -13.67 18.55
C TRP A 184 17.32 -13.65 19.94
N LYS A 185 16.56 -13.35 21.01
CA LYS A 185 17.06 -13.43 22.39
C LYS A 185 17.46 -14.85 22.80
N PHE A 186 16.83 -15.87 22.22
CA PHE A 186 17.20 -17.28 22.43
C PHE A 186 18.49 -17.69 21.69
N GLY A 187 18.99 -16.86 20.75
CA GLY A 187 20.21 -17.10 20.00
C GLY A 187 19.99 -17.46 18.53
N ALA A 188 18.87 -17.03 17.93
CA ALA A 188 18.67 -17.08 16.49
C ALA A 188 19.67 -16.19 15.74
N ASN A 189 19.86 -16.48 14.44
CA ASN A 189 20.73 -15.69 13.57
C ASN A 189 20.29 -14.20 13.56
N PRO A 190 21.14 -13.25 13.99
CA PRO A 190 20.76 -11.85 14.09
C PRO A 190 20.37 -11.21 12.77
N VAL A 191 21.02 -11.61 11.67
CA VAL A 191 20.77 -11.04 10.33
C VAL A 191 19.43 -11.51 9.79
N LEU A 192 19.11 -12.81 9.93
CA LEU A 192 17.81 -13.34 9.53
C LEU A 192 16.69 -12.72 10.36
N SER A 193 16.84 -12.69 11.70
CA SER A 193 15.85 -12.10 12.59
C SER A 193 15.60 -10.63 12.27
N PHE A 194 16.67 -9.88 11.96
CA PHE A 194 16.57 -8.48 11.55
C PHE A 194 15.72 -8.34 10.28
N TRP A 195 16.04 -9.07 9.21
CA TRP A 195 15.30 -8.93 7.94
C TRP A 195 13.85 -9.39 8.04
N LEU A 196 13.57 -10.47 8.77
CA LEU A 196 12.19 -10.91 9.02
C LEU A 196 11.39 -9.85 9.78
N ALA A 197 11.93 -9.31 10.87
CA ALA A 197 11.29 -8.24 11.60
C ALA A 197 11.14 -6.98 10.74
N TYR A 198 12.17 -6.62 9.96
CA TYR A 198 12.17 -5.46 9.08
C TYR A 198 11.05 -5.53 8.03
N ILE A 199 10.87 -6.69 7.39
CA ILE A 199 9.78 -6.89 6.41
C ILE A 199 8.42 -6.72 7.09
N LEU A 200 8.23 -7.31 8.27
CA LEU A 200 6.96 -7.27 9.01
C LEU A 200 6.61 -5.88 9.58
N THR A 201 7.59 -4.99 9.77
CA THR A 201 7.28 -3.62 10.19
C THR A 201 6.45 -2.85 9.17
N ARG A 202 6.51 -3.21 7.88
CA ARG A 202 5.74 -2.52 6.85
C ARG A 202 4.23 -2.76 6.93
N PRO A 203 3.72 -4.01 6.90
CA PRO A 203 2.28 -4.25 7.07
C PRO A 203 1.80 -3.80 8.44
N LEU A 204 2.65 -3.88 9.49
CA LEU A 204 2.33 -3.31 10.80
C LEU A 204 2.05 -1.80 10.71
N GLY A 205 2.94 -1.05 10.06
CA GLY A 205 2.83 0.40 9.93
C GLY A 205 1.64 0.84 9.07
N ALA A 206 1.38 0.16 7.95
CA ALA A 206 0.23 0.40 7.08
C ALA A 206 -1.08 0.25 7.86
N ASN A 207 -1.29 -0.95 8.44
CA ASN A 207 -2.49 -1.26 9.22
C ASN A 207 -2.75 -0.27 10.37
N ILE A 208 -1.70 0.24 11.03
CA ILE A 208 -1.82 1.28 12.06
C ILE A 208 -2.26 2.61 11.43
N GLY A 209 -1.67 3.00 10.30
CA GLY A 209 -2.05 4.21 9.57
C GLY A 209 -3.51 4.19 9.16
N ASP A 210 -3.93 3.11 8.51
CA ASP A 210 -5.28 2.96 8.00
C ASP A 210 -6.29 2.92 9.14
N TRP A 211 -5.96 2.22 10.23
CA TRP A 211 -6.82 2.20 11.42
C TRP A 211 -6.97 3.60 12.05
N LEU A 212 -5.92 4.40 12.09
CA LEU A 212 -5.98 5.75 12.66
C LEU A 212 -6.73 6.72 11.73
N ALA A 213 -6.52 6.60 10.42
CA ALA A 213 -7.12 7.45 9.41
C ALA A 213 -8.61 7.14 9.16
N SER A 214 -8.98 5.86 9.14
CA SER A 214 -10.31 5.37 8.79
C SER A 214 -11.43 5.94 9.69
N PRO A 215 -12.63 6.22 9.15
CA PRO A 215 -13.73 6.82 9.90
C PRO A 215 -14.25 5.90 11.02
N LYS A 216 -14.82 6.49 12.06
CA LYS A 216 -15.36 5.73 13.21
C LYS A 216 -16.58 4.86 12.87
N VAL A 217 -17.26 5.22 11.79
CA VAL A 217 -18.43 4.52 11.26
C VAL A 217 -18.18 4.36 9.76
N ALA A 218 -18.38 3.13 9.27
CA ALA A 218 -18.28 2.82 7.85
C ALA A 218 -19.26 3.71 7.07
N ALA A 219 -18.79 4.41 6.04
CA ALA A 219 -19.66 5.22 5.19
C ALA A 219 -20.48 4.30 4.26
N ASN A 220 -19.86 3.21 3.80
CA ASN A 220 -20.46 2.14 2.99
C ASN A 220 -20.26 0.76 3.65
N PRO A 221 -21.08 -0.25 3.32
CA PRO A 221 -20.90 -1.61 3.81
C PRO A 221 -19.55 -2.19 3.35
N GLY A 222 -18.64 -2.46 4.28
CA GLY A 222 -17.30 -2.99 3.99
C GLY A 222 -16.16 -1.99 4.14
N ASP A 223 -16.47 -0.69 4.31
CA ASP A 223 -15.42 0.31 4.53
C ASP A 223 -14.63 0.04 5.82
N PRO A 224 -13.32 0.28 5.82
CA PRO A 224 -12.51 0.15 7.01
C PRO A 224 -12.98 1.13 8.09
N VAL A 225 -13.08 0.63 9.33
CA VAL A 225 -13.46 1.42 10.50
C VAL A 225 -12.25 1.67 11.40
N GLY A 226 -12.17 2.88 11.94
CA GLY A 226 -11.01 3.36 12.66
C GLY A 226 -11.27 4.42 13.71
N LEU A 227 -10.24 5.20 14.03
CA LEU A 227 -10.33 6.29 15.01
C LEU A 227 -10.87 7.60 14.42
N GLY A 228 -10.96 7.73 13.10
CA GLY A 228 -11.51 8.88 12.40
C GLY A 228 -10.66 10.14 12.53
N LEU A 229 -9.34 10.01 12.65
CA LEU A 229 -8.44 11.17 12.65
C LEU A 229 -8.32 11.78 11.26
N GLY A 230 -8.60 11.01 10.20
CA GLY A 230 -8.38 11.38 8.82
C GLY A 230 -6.92 11.20 8.40
N THR A 231 -6.70 10.98 7.10
CA THR A 231 -5.38 10.72 6.48
C THR A 231 -4.41 11.89 6.72
N PHE A 232 -4.89 13.13 6.60
CA PHE A 232 -4.08 14.34 6.77
C PHE A 232 -3.53 14.52 8.19
N ILE A 233 -4.40 14.48 9.21
CA ILE A 233 -3.99 14.69 10.61
C ILE A 233 -3.10 13.55 11.08
N THR A 234 -3.42 12.31 10.69
CA THR A 234 -2.58 11.14 10.95
C THR A 234 -1.19 11.36 10.37
N SER A 235 -1.08 11.68 9.08
CA SER A 235 0.22 11.95 8.44
C SER A 235 1.02 13.06 9.13
N LEU A 236 0.37 14.14 9.56
CA LEU A 236 1.03 15.25 10.25
C LEU A 236 1.59 14.85 11.62
N ILE A 237 0.83 14.07 12.40
CA ILE A 237 1.27 13.56 13.71
C ILE A 237 2.50 12.67 13.54
N PHE A 238 2.47 11.74 12.60
CA PHE A 238 3.59 10.83 12.37
C PHE A 238 4.81 11.54 11.79
N LEU A 239 4.64 12.46 10.83
CA LEU A 239 5.75 13.30 10.32
C LEU A 239 6.39 14.14 11.45
N GLY A 240 5.58 14.71 12.34
CA GLY A 240 6.06 15.42 13.52
C GLY A 240 6.86 14.51 14.46
N ALA A 241 6.38 13.29 14.72
CA ALA A 241 7.07 12.31 15.56
C ALA A 241 8.38 11.81 14.93
N ILE A 242 8.41 11.60 13.61
CA ILE A 242 9.65 11.29 12.86
C ILE A 242 10.63 12.43 13.02
N LEU A 243 10.21 13.67 12.77
CA LEU A 243 11.08 14.84 12.86
C LEU A 243 11.65 15.00 14.28
N ALA A 244 10.83 14.86 15.32
CA ALA A 244 11.27 14.90 16.71
C ALA A 244 12.30 13.80 17.01
N THR A 245 12.08 12.59 16.52
CA THR A 245 13.01 11.46 16.70
C THR A 245 14.32 11.70 15.94
N VAL A 246 14.28 12.20 14.70
CA VAL A 246 15.47 12.56 13.92
C VAL A 246 16.27 13.67 14.61
N ILE A 247 15.61 14.70 15.15
CA ILE A 247 16.28 15.77 15.91
C ILE A 247 16.96 15.17 17.15
N TYR A 248 16.25 14.35 17.92
CA TYR A 248 16.81 13.67 19.09
C TYR A 248 18.03 12.80 18.74
N LEU A 249 17.97 12.01 17.67
CA LEU A 249 19.09 11.16 17.22
C LEU A 249 20.26 12.00 16.70
N THR A 250 19.97 13.13 16.03
CA THR A 250 21.00 14.06 15.55
C THR A 250 21.78 14.69 16.71
N ILE A 251 21.10 15.00 17.82
CA ILE A 251 21.71 15.57 19.04
C ILE A 251 22.41 14.48 19.87
N SER A 252 21.71 13.39 20.17
CA SER A 252 22.20 12.33 21.07
C SER A 252 23.27 11.43 20.45
N ARG A 253 23.24 11.24 19.12
CA ARG A 253 24.10 10.30 18.37
C ARG A 253 24.13 8.88 18.94
N SER A 254 23.05 8.49 19.63
CA SER A 254 22.89 7.19 20.28
C SER A 254 22.78 6.02 19.29
N ASP A 255 22.54 6.32 18.03
CA ASP A 255 22.39 5.41 16.90
C ASP A 255 23.65 5.31 16.00
N VAL A 256 24.72 6.04 16.34
CA VAL A 256 26.01 5.94 15.66
C VAL A 256 26.79 4.77 16.26
N ALA A 257 27.23 3.82 15.41
CA ALA A 257 27.87 2.57 15.84
C ALA A 257 28.99 2.77 16.88
N GLY A 258 29.89 3.74 16.69
CA GLY A 258 30.97 4.01 17.63
C GLY A 258 30.52 4.47 19.02
N THR A 259 29.40 5.20 19.13
CA THR A 259 28.82 5.61 20.43
C THR A 259 28.10 4.44 21.09
N TYR A 260 27.46 3.58 20.30
CA TYR A 260 26.73 2.41 20.79
C TYR A 260 27.67 1.33 21.34
N GLU A 261 28.71 0.95 20.58
CA GLU A 261 29.72 -0.02 21.01
C GLU A 261 30.45 0.42 22.29
N ALA A 262 30.66 1.72 22.47
CA ALA A 262 31.27 2.27 23.68
C ALA A 262 30.36 2.18 24.93
N THR A 263 29.05 2.03 24.74
CA THR A 263 28.05 2.06 25.83
C THR A 263 27.37 0.71 26.08
N HIS A 264 27.53 -0.27 25.18
CA HIS A 264 26.84 -1.55 25.23
C HIS A 264 27.79 -2.73 25.02
N ALA A 265 27.78 -3.70 25.94
CA ALA A 265 28.47 -4.97 25.76
C ALA A 265 27.67 -5.89 24.81
N PRO A 266 28.33 -6.65 23.89
CA PRO A 266 27.64 -7.58 23.01
C PRO A 266 26.95 -8.67 23.83
N SER A 267 25.62 -8.73 23.77
CA SER A 267 24.80 -9.47 24.75
C SER A 267 24.30 -10.83 24.29
N VAL A 268 24.53 -11.24 23.03
CA VAL A 268 24.01 -12.53 22.53
C VAL A 268 25.14 -13.41 22.00
N ALA A 269 25.60 -14.33 22.85
CA ALA A 269 26.44 -15.44 22.43
C ALA A 269 25.56 -16.47 21.70
N THR A 270 25.66 -16.50 20.36
CA THR A 270 24.98 -17.52 19.55
C THR A 270 25.76 -18.83 19.59
N ASN A 271 25.04 -19.95 19.66
CA ASN A 271 25.61 -21.29 19.56
C ASN A 271 24.99 -21.98 18.32
N PRO A 272 25.76 -22.67 17.47
CA PRO A 272 25.24 -23.36 16.29
C PRO A 272 24.02 -24.25 16.54
N ARG A 273 23.93 -24.88 17.73
CA ARG A 273 22.76 -25.69 18.11
C ARG A 273 21.51 -24.84 18.32
N ARG A 274 21.63 -23.68 18.99
CA ARG A 274 20.53 -22.74 19.22
C ARG A 274 20.07 -22.12 17.91
N GLU A 275 21.01 -21.81 17.02
CA GLU A 275 20.70 -21.27 15.69
C GLU A 275 19.90 -22.26 14.84
N ARG A 276 20.27 -23.55 14.81
CA ARG A 276 19.50 -24.59 14.10
C ARG A 276 18.11 -24.80 14.70
N ILE A 277 17.99 -24.80 16.03
CA ILE A 277 16.68 -24.90 16.70
C ILE A 277 15.81 -23.69 16.35
N ALA A 278 16.38 -22.48 16.40
CA ALA A 278 15.68 -21.26 16.04
C ALA A 278 15.27 -21.24 14.56
N LEU A 279 16.08 -21.78 13.66
CA LEU A 279 15.73 -21.92 12.25
C LEU A 279 14.52 -22.86 12.06
N GLY A 280 14.50 -23.98 12.78
CA GLY A 280 13.33 -24.86 12.83
C GLY A 280 12.10 -24.14 13.39
N ALA A 281 12.26 -23.33 14.44
CA ALA A 281 11.18 -22.54 15.02
C ALA A 281 10.64 -21.48 14.05
N PHE A 282 11.49 -20.81 13.25
CA PHE A 282 11.02 -19.93 12.17
C PHE A 282 10.18 -20.69 11.14
N GLY A 283 10.57 -21.91 10.77
CA GLY A 283 9.78 -22.75 9.87
C GLY A 283 8.41 -23.12 10.45
N VAL A 284 8.35 -23.46 11.75
CA VAL A 284 7.10 -23.74 12.46
C VAL A 284 6.21 -22.50 12.53
N ILE A 285 6.78 -21.33 12.84
CA ILE A 285 6.04 -20.05 12.86
C ILE A 285 5.47 -19.77 11.47
N ALA A 286 6.27 -19.89 10.41
CA ALA A 286 5.83 -19.65 9.04
C ALA A 286 4.68 -20.61 8.63
N ALA A 287 4.80 -21.90 8.95
CA ALA A 287 3.73 -22.87 8.70
C ALA A 287 2.46 -22.56 9.51
N GLY A 288 2.62 -22.14 10.77
CA GLY A 288 1.53 -21.69 11.62
C GLY A 288 0.82 -20.45 11.08
N THR A 289 1.58 -19.47 10.58
CA THR A 289 1.03 -18.28 9.90
C THR A 289 0.25 -18.67 8.65
N ALA A 290 0.79 -19.54 7.80
CA ALA A 290 0.09 -20.02 6.61
C ALA A 290 -1.21 -20.76 6.98
N ALA A 291 -1.16 -21.63 8.00
CA ALA A 291 -2.35 -22.32 8.50
C ALA A 291 -3.40 -21.35 9.07
N LEU A 292 -2.98 -20.32 9.79
CA LEU A 292 -3.86 -19.26 10.29
C LEU A 292 -4.51 -18.50 9.14
N MET A 293 -3.75 -18.13 8.10
CA MET A 293 -4.27 -17.44 6.92
C MET A 293 -5.27 -18.31 6.14
N VAL A 294 -4.96 -19.59 5.93
CA VAL A 294 -5.90 -20.53 5.31
C VAL A 294 -7.16 -20.71 6.15
N TRP A 295 -7.01 -20.82 7.48
CA TRP A 295 -8.16 -20.92 8.38
C TRP A 295 -9.04 -19.66 8.34
N ALA A 296 -8.41 -18.48 8.37
CA ALA A 296 -9.11 -17.18 8.29
C ALA A 296 -9.83 -17.03 6.95
N HIS A 297 -9.17 -17.40 5.84
CA HIS A 297 -9.75 -17.42 4.50
C HIS A 297 -10.94 -18.38 4.36
N ASN A 298 -11.00 -19.45 5.16
CA ASN A 298 -12.12 -20.38 5.14
C ASN A 298 -13.25 -20.02 6.13
N GLN A 299 -13.11 -18.95 6.91
CA GLN A 299 -14.22 -18.47 7.74
C GLN A 299 -15.33 -17.88 6.86
N PRO A 300 -16.60 -17.91 7.30
CA PRO A 300 -17.67 -17.20 6.61
C PRO A 300 -17.44 -15.69 6.74
N HIS A 301 -16.80 -15.11 5.73
CA HIS A 301 -16.76 -13.67 5.49
C HIS A 301 -17.38 -13.39 4.13
N VAL A 302 -17.86 -12.16 3.97
CA VAL A 302 -18.25 -11.62 2.68
C VAL A 302 -16.97 -11.63 1.84
N THR A 303 -16.82 -12.57 0.90
CA THR A 303 -15.61 -12.73 0.03
C THR A 303 -15.68 -11.90 -1.23
N CYS A 304 -16.74 -11.10 -1.34
CA CYS A 304 -17.05 -10.33 -2.50
C CYS A 304 -17.83 -9.10 -2.11
N ASP A 305 -17.64 -7.98 -2.79
CA ASP A 305 -18.40 -6.78 -2.45
C ASP A 305 -19.81 -6.86 -3.07
N PRO A 306 -20.90 -6.87 -2.27
CA PRO A 306 -22.27 -6.88 -2.78
C PRO A 306 -22.66 -5.59 -3.53
N THR A 307 -21.94 -4.49 -3.29
CA THR A 307 -22.14 -3.18 -3.94
C THR A 307 -21.33 -3.05 -5.23
N GLY A 308 -20.19 -3.75 -5.34
CA GLY A 308 -19.29 -3.71 -6.51
C GLY A 308 -18.43 -2.46 -6.60
N GLN A 309 -18.35 -1.68 -5.53
CA GLN A 309 -17.61 -0.42 -5.41
C GLN A 309 -16.25 -0.59 -4.71
N SER A 310 -15.99 -1.76 -4.13
CA SER A 310 -14.72 -2.07 -3.47
C SER A 310 -13.60 -2.17 -4.50
N GLU A 311 -12.59 -1.33 -4.33
CA GLU A 311 -11.35 -1.38 -5.11
C GLU A 311 -10.51 -2.65 -4.80
N THR A 312 -10.78 -3.30 -3.67
CA THR A 312 -9.95 -4.37 -3.11
C THR A 312 -10.66 -5.73 -3.04
N MET A 313 -11.97 -5.81 -3.28
CA MET A 313 -12.73 -7.07 -3.26
C MET A 313 -13.44 -7.31 -4.59
N PRO A 314 -13.40 -8.55 -5.13
CA PRO A 314 -14.14 -8.88 -6.34
C PRO A 314 -15.64 -8.70 -6.07
N ALA A 315 -16.36 -8.04 -6.96
CA ALA A 315 -17.78 -7.84 -6.78
C ALA A 315 -18.54 -9.19 -6.75
N CYS A 316 -19.57 -9.31 -5.89
CA CYS A 316 -20.26 -10.58 -5.72
C CYS A 316 -20.85 -11.08 -7.03
N PRO A 317 -20.61 -12.36 -7.41
CA PRO A 317 -21.23 -12.92 -8.59
C PRO A 317 -22.76 -12.94 -8.39
N LYS A 318 -23.42 -11.93 -8.96
CA LYS A 318 -24.87 -11.92 -9.15
C LYS A 318 -25.19 -12.83 -10.34
N PRO A 319 -26.25 -13.65 -10.28
CA PRO A 319 -26.68 -14.43 -11.43
C PRO A 319 -26.89 -13.49 -12.63
N ALA A 320 -26.51 -13.95 -13.83
CA ALA A 320 -26.77 -13.21 -15.05
C ALA A 320 -28.27 -12.88 -15.14
N LEU A 321 -28.59 -11.63 -15.45
CA LEU A 321 -29.96 -11.21 -15.66
C LEU A 321 -30.57 -12.02 -16.83
N THR A 322 -31.81 -12.45 -16.67
CA THR A 322 -32.58 -13.02 -17.79
C THR A 322 -32.86 -11.94 -18.84
N GLY A 323 -33.15 -12.32 -20.09
CA GLY A 323 -33.34 -11.35 -21.19
C GLY A 323 -34.35 -10.23 -20.90
N ASP A 324 -35.44 -10.55 -20.18
CA ASP A 324 -36.45 -9.57 -19.77
C ASP A 324 -35.93 -8.62 -18.68
N GLN A 325 -35.16 -9.15 -17.72
CA GLN A 325 -34.53 -8.34 -16.66
C GLN A 325 -33.45 -7.43 -17.22
N THR A 326 -32.62 -7.91 -18.14
CA THR A 326 -31.62 -7.12 -18.85
C THR A 326 -32.26 -5.98 -19.63
N THR A 327 -33.35 -6.26 -20.34
CA THR A 327 -34.09 -5.23 -21.09
C THR A 327 -34.67 -4.16 -20.16
N ALA A 328 -35.22 -4.57 -19.01
CA ALA A 328 -35.74 -3.65 -18.00
C ALA A 328 -34.64 -2.79 -17.36
N ALA A 329 -33.48 -3.40 -17.05
CA ALA A 329 -32.31 -2.70 -16.51
C ALA A 329 -31.78 -1.64 -17.49
N VAL A 330 -31.63 -1.98 -18.77
CA VAL A 330 -31.18 -1.03 -19.80
C VAL A 330 -32.19 0.10 -20.03
N ALA A 331 -33.49 -0.21 -20.03
CA ALA A 331 -34.55 0.79 -20.22
C ALA A 331 -34.56 1.87 -19.12
N LYS A 332 -34.13 1.53 -17.90
CA LYS A 332 -33.97 2.48 -16.79
C LYS A 332 -32.93 3.55 -17.15
N TYR A 333 -31.78 3.18 -17.70
CA TYR A 333 -30.73 4.13 -18.08
C TYR A 333 -31.12 4.99 -19.28
N ASP A 334 -31.81 4.42 -20.27
CA ASP A 334 -32.37 5.21 -21.38
C ASP A 334 -33.29 6.32 -20.86
N LYS A 335 -34.17 6.00 -19.89
CA LYS A 335 -35.06 6.98 -19.26
C LYS A 335 -34.31 8.04 -18.46
N LEU A 336 -33.29 7.67 -17.68
CA LEU A 336 -32.49 8.60 -16.90
C LEU A 336 -31.69 9.55 -17.81
N ALA A 337 -31.05 9.04 -18.86
CA ALA A 337 -30.33 9.83 -19.84
C ALA A 337 -31.24 10.81 -20.60
N GLN A 338 -32.44 10.37 -21.02
CA GLN A 338 -33.43 11.26 -21.64
C GLN A 338 -33.93 12.34 -20.68
N THR A 339 -34.10 12.01 -19.40
CA THR A 339 -34.50 12.97 -18.36
C THR A 339 -33.41 14.03 -18.14
N ALA A 340 -32.16 13.62 -18.06
CA ALA A 340 -31.02 14.53 -17.92
C ALA A 340 -30.89 15.47 -19.13
N ILE A 341 -31.02 14.96 -20.36
CA ILE A 341 -31.04 15.79 -21.58
C ILE A 341 -32.16 16.84 -21.52
N ALA A 342 -33.37 16.46 -21.10
CA ALA A 342 -34.49 17.39 -20.99
C ALA A 342 -34.23 18.49 -19.94
N GLN A 343 -33.60 18.13 -18.82
CA GLN A 343 -33.23 19.07 -17.76
C GLN A 343 -32.11 20.03 -18.20
N ASP A 344 -31.11 19.55 -18.93
CA ASP A 344 -30.04 20.40 -19.49
C ASP A 344 -30.58 21.42 -20.48
N ARG A 345 -31.46 21.00 -21.39
CA ARG A 345 -32.15 21.90 -22.33
C ARG A 345 -33.03 22.92 -21.64
N ALA A 346 -33.59 22.57 -20.49
CA ALA A 346 -34.37 23.47 -19.65
C ALA A 346 -33.51 24.38 -18.75
N GLY A 347 -32.17 24.30 -18.83
CA GLY A 347 -31.25 25.06 -17.99
C GLY A 347 -31.24 24.64 -16.52
N LYS A 348 -31.81 23.48 -16.18
CA LYS A 348 -31.93 22.96 -14.81
C LYS A 348 -30.69 22.15 -14.40
N THR A 349 -29.54 22.82 -14.32
CA THR A 349 -28.22 22.21 -14.10
C THR A 349 -28.12 21.35 -12.83
N ALA A 350 -28.72 21.80 -11.72
CA ALA A 350 -28.71 21.02 -10.47
C ALA A 350 -29.55 19.73 -10.58
N ALA A 351 -30.66 19.77 -11.34
CA ALA A 351 -31.53 18.62 -11.53
C ALA A 351 -30.92 17.60 -12.49
N SER A 352 -30.27 18.05 -13.57
CA SER A 352 -29.54 17.17 -14.49
C SER A 352 -28.35 16.53 -13.80
N HIS A 353 -27.58 17.30 -13.02
CA HIS A 353 -26.51 16.74 -12.20
C HIS A 353 -27.00 15.66 -11.23
N ALA A 354 -28.08 15.91 -10.48
CA ALA A 354 -28.65 14.91 -9.58
C ALA A 354 -29.17 13.66 -10.32
N THR A 355 -29.71 13.82 -11.52
CA THR A 355 -30.20 12.70 -12.34
C THR A 355 -29.06 11.85 -12.87
N VAL A 356 -27.96 12.47 -13.30
CA VAL A 356 -26.76 11.75 -13.76
C VAL A 356 -26.02 11.11 -12.58
N GLN A 357 -25.99 11.74 -11.41
CA GLN A 357 -25.46 11.12 -10.18
C GLN A 357 -26.23 9.83 -9.86
N LYS A 358 -27.56 9.91 -9.89
CA LYS A 358 -28.40 8.72 -9.70
C LYS A 358 -28.12 7.65 -10.77
N MET A 359 -27.94 8.07 -12.03
CA MET A 359 -27.62 7.15 -13.12
C MET A 359 -26.29 6.41 -12.88
N ARG A 360 -25.27 7.10 -12.35
CA ARG A 360 -24.00 6.53 -11.91
C ARG A 360 -24.19 5.53 -10.79
N ASP A 361 -24.87 5.93 -9.71
CA ASP A 361 -25.07 5.05 -8.55
C ASP A 361 -25.85 3.79 -8.94
N ASP A 362 -26.84 3.94 -9.82
CA ASP A 362 -27.61 2.84 -10.39
C ASP A 362 -26.77 1.97 -11.36
N TRP A 363 -25.81 2.54 -12.09
CA TRP A 363 -24.92 1.83 -13.00
C TRP A 363 -23.95 0.94 -12.23
N ASP A 364 -23.32 1.49 -11.20
CA ASP A 364 -22.41 0.75 -10.31
C ASP A 364 -23.12 -0.43 -9.64
N ALA A 365 -24.33 -0.21 -9.14
CA ALA A 365 -25.13 -1.24 -8.46
C ALA A 365 -25.44 -2.45 -9.37
N ASP A 366 -25.59 -2.22 -10.68
CA ASP A 366 -25.95 -3.25 -11.66
C ASP A 366 -24.73 -3.87 -12.36
N ALA A 367 -23.50 -3.37 -12.10
CA ALA A 367 -22.26 -3.74 -12.79
C ALA A 367 -22.04 -5.25 -12.89
N THR A 368 -22.14 -5.97 -11.77
CA THR A 368 -21.94 -7.42 -11.75
C THR A 368 -22.99 -8.19 -12.54
N SER A 369 -24.24 -7.75 -12.46
CA SER A 369 -25.37 -8.44 -13.09
C SER A 369 -25.34 -8.29 -14.61
N LEU A 370 -24.90 -7.12 -15.11
CA LEU A 370 -24.78 -6.82 -16.54
C LEU A 370 -23.47 -7.36 -17.14
N GLN A 371 -22.36 -7.34 -16.41
CA GLN A 371 -21.10 -8.00 -16.80
C GLN A 371 -21.27 -9.50 -17.03
N ALA A 372 -22.08 -10.16 -16.18
CA ALA A 372 -22.37 -11.59 -16.29
C ALA A 372 -23.17 -11.94 -17.56
N VAL A 373 -23.96 -11.00 -18.10
CA VAL A 373 -24.67 -11.17 -19.37
C VAL A 373 -23.67 -11.03 -20.53
N ASN A 374 -22.94 -9.91 -20.59
CA ASN A 374 -21.97 -9.66 -21.65
C ASN A 374 -20.88 -8.67 -21.24
N LYS A 375 -19.73 -9.20 -20.81
CA LYS A 375 -18.57 -8.42 -20.37
C LYS A 375 -18.05 -7.43 -21.43
N LYS A 376 -18.09 -7.77 -22.72
CA LYS A 376 -17.59 -6.88 -23.78
C LYS A 376 -18.50 -5.66 -23.96
N THR A 377 -19.81 -5.89 -23.97
CA THR A 377 -20.81 -4.81 -24.05
C THR A 377 -20.77 -3.94 -22.80
N TRP A 378 -20.62 -4.55 -21.62
CA TRP A 378 -20.42 -3.79 -20.37
C TRP A 378 -19.24 -2.84 -20.48
N THR A 379 -18.03 -3.36 -20.76
CA THR A 379 -16.82 -2.52 -20.83
C THR A 379 -16.94 -1.38 -21.83
N LEU A 380 -17.62 -1.58 -22.97
CA LEU A 380 -17.86 -0.50 -23.93
C LEU A 380 -18.74 0.61 -23.32
N LEU A 381 -19.88 0.22 -22.73
CA LEU A 381 -20.85 1.18 -22.17
C LEU A 381 -20.33 1.86 -20.92
N ASP A 382 -19.50 1.16 -20.13
CA ASP A 382 -18.83 1.68 -18.94
C ASP A 382 -17.88 2.84 -19.30
N ASN A 383 -17.06 2.64 -20.33
CA ASN A 383 -16.21 3.72 -20.87
C ASN A 383 -17.03 4.93 -21.37
N GLN A 384 -18.24 4.71 -21.89
CA GLN A 384 -19.13 5.80 -22.30
C GLN A 384 -19.80 6.48 -21.11
N MET A 385 -20.13 5.74 -20.06
CA MET A 385 -20.62 6.27 -18.80
C MET A 385 -19.57 7.20 -18.18
N ASP A 386 -18.32 6.79 -18.09
CA ASP A 386 -17.21 7.62 -17.61
C ASP A 386 -17.07 8.93 -18.40
N ALA A 387 -17.20 8.86 -19.72
CA ALA A 387 -17.18 10.05 -20.57
C ALA A 387 -18.34 11.01 -20.25
N VAL A 388 -19.52 10.49 -19.90
CA VAL A 388 -20.65 11.30 -19.41
C VAL A 388 -20.32 11.89 -18.04
N LEU A 389 -19.93 11.10 -17.05
CA LEU A 389 -19.65 11.57 -15.68
C LEU A 389 -18.60 12.68 -15.65
N LYS A 390 -17.55 12.55 -16.46
CA LYS A 390 -16.53 13.58 -16.65
C LYS A 390 -17.09 14.92 -17.15
N THR A 391 -18.15 14.90 -17.98
CA THR A 391 -18.79 16.15 -18.44
C THR A 391 -19.69 16.80 -17.39
N TYR A 392 -20.20 16.04 -16.42
CA TYR A 392 -20.94 16.58 -15.28
C TYR A 392 -20.06 16.89 -14.07
N ALA A 393 -18.77 16.53 -14.12
CA ALA A 393 -17.83 16.59 -13.00
C ALA A 393 -18.24 15.70 -11.81
N ILE A 394 -19.01 14.65 -12.09
CA ILE A 394 -19.35 13.61 -11.12
C ILE A 394 -18.14 12.69 -10.97
N ASP A 395 -17.76 12.39 -9.72
CA ASP A 395 -16.54 11.66 -9.33
C ASP A 395 -15.22 12.32 -9.78
N HIS A 396 -15.29 13.56 -10.26
CA HIS A 396 -14.16 14.30 -10.83
C HIS A 396 -14.12 15.74 -10.27
N GLY A 397 -14.05 15.87 -8.94
CA GLY A 397 -14.18 17.13 -8.20
C GLY A 397 -13.18 18.26 -8.57
N HIS A 398 -12.18 17.96 -9.38
CA HIS A 398 -11.18 18.93 -9.87
C HIS A 398 -11.50 19.52 -11.26
N ILE A 399 -12.53 19.01 -11.95
CA ILE A 399 -12.92 19.45 -13.30
C ILE A 399 -14.19 20.30 -13.19
N LYS A 400 -14.25 21.43 -13.91
CA LYS A 400 -15.51 22.20 -14.00
C LYS A 400 -16.49 21.47 -14.93
N PRO A 401 -17.80 21.45 -14.60
CA PRO A 401 -18.81 20.88 -15.48
C PRO A 401 -18.71 21.48 -16.89
N ALA A 402 -18.78 20.61 -17.89
CA ALA A 402 -18.76 21.04 -19.28
C ALA A 402 -20.03 21.83 -19.63
N PRO A 403 -20.02 22.63 -20.71
CA PRO A 403 -21.23 23.27 -21.20
C PRO A 403 -22.33 22.24 -21.51
N ALA A 404 -23.59 22.61 -21.29
CA ALA A 404 -24.77 21.75 -21.50
C ALA A 404 -24.80 21.07 -22.89
N ALA A 405 -24.33 21.76 -23.94
CA ALA A 405 -24.23 21.18 -25.28
C ALA A 405 -23.27 19.97 -25.37
N LYS A 406 -22.19 19.97 -24.58
CA LYS A 406 -21.21 18.87 -24.53
C LYS A 406 -21.72 17.72 -23.65
N GLN A 407 -22.41 18.04 -22.55
CA GLN A 407 -23.11 17.06 -21.69
C GLN A 407 -24.19 16.30 -22.50
N GLU A 408 -25.06 17.04 -23.19
CA GLU A 408 -26.09 16.46 -24.06
C GLU A 408 -25.48 15.60 -25.17
N LYS A 409 -24.36 16.03 -25.76
CA LYS A 409 -23.68 15.26 -26.80
C LYS A 409 -23.23 13.89 -26.26
N GLN A 410 -22.64 13.83 -25.06
CA GLN A 410 -22.18 12.56 -24.49
C GLN A 410 -23.34 11.65 -24.09
N LEU A 411 -24.40 12.20 -23.49
CA LEU A 411 -25.60 11.41 -23.19
C LEU A 411 -26.23 10.81 -24.46
N LYS A 412 -26.21 11.53 -25.59
CA LYS A 412 -26.67 10.97 -26.88
C LYS A 412 -25.80 9.85 -27.42
N VAL A 413 -24.48 9.92 -27.22
CA VAL A 413 -23.56 8.83 -27.61
C VAL A 413 -23.87 7.60 -26.79
N LEU A 414 -23.98 7.74 -25.46
CA LEU A 414 -24.36 6.65 -24.56
C LEU A 414 -25.71 6.03 -24.96
N LEU A 415 -26.73 6.85 -25.25
CA LEU A 415 -28.03 6.39 -25.73
C LEU A 415 -27.98 5.66 -27.08
N ALA A 416 -27.11 6.09 -27.99
CA ALA A 416 -26.92 5.41 -29.27
C ALA A 416 -26.26 4.04 -29.06
N ASP A 417 -25.29 3.95 -28.16
CA ASP A 417 -24.59 2.71 -27.84
C ASP A 417 -25.49 1.70 -27.11
N PHE A 418 -26.36 2.16 -26.22
CA PHE A 418 -27.41 1.31 -25.62
C PHE A 418 -28.37 0.70 -26.65
N LYS A 419 -28.58 1.37 -27.80
CA LYS A 419 -29.47 0.88 -28.86
C LYS A 419 -28.75 -0.05 -29.85
N SER A 420 -27.47 0.22 -30.11
CA SER A 420 -26.68 -0.52 -31.10
C SER A 420 -26.06 -1.79 -30.50
N HIS A 421 -25.84 -1.83 -29.19
CA HIS A 421 -25.26 -2.98 -28.50
C HIS A 421 -26.30 -3.60 -27.57
N ARG A 422 -26.61 -4.88 -27.79
CA ARG A 422 -27.44 -5.66 -26.86
C ARG A 422 -26.55 -6.25 -25.77
N PHE A 423 -27.03 -6.16 -24.53
CA PHE A 423 -26.52 -6.99 -23.44
C PHE A 423 -26.87 -8.44 -23.70
#